data_AF-F4LSA0-F1
#
_entry.id   AF-F4LSA0-F1
#
_cell.length_a   1.000
_cell.length_b   1.000
_cell.length_c   1.000
_cell.angle_alpha   90.00
_cell.angle_beta   90.00
_cell.angle_gamma   90.00
#
_symmetry.space_group_name_H-M   'P 1'
#
loop_
_entity.id
_entity.type
_entity.pdbx_description
1 polymer ?
#
loop_
_entity_poly.entity_id
_entity_poly.type
_entity_poly.pdbx_seq_one_letter_code
_entity_poly.pdbx_strand_id
1 'polypeptide(L)'
;MKTENQKIYLVDTTLRDGEQTAGVVFANREKIQIARMLDEIGVDEIEAGTPVMGGDEKEAITAIAKLGLNARIMAWNRAVIKDIQESLRCGVDAVAISIATSDMHIKDKLHSTREEVLEKMVKAVEYAKKEGVYVSANAEDASRSDEEYLIQFIKAAKEAGADRIRYCDTVGIMTPLEIYDRIKRIRQAVDIDIEMHTHDDFGMATANAITGVSAGATHVGVTVNGLGERAGNAALEEVVMALKHLLGFDMKQDTKKFRELCEYVAKASGRDLPSWKAIVGTSIFTHESGIHADGAIKNPRTYEVFDPDDVGLTRRFVIGKHSGTASIKKKLGEYNIFIEDDLANVILESVRKTSVELKRPLTDMELLNLYYEYVNNDIEHAI
;
A
#
# COMPACT_ATOMS: atom_id res chain seq x y z
N MET A 1 -10.52 -22.78 -6.97
CA MET A 1 -11.72 -22.67 -6.10
C MET A 1 -11.54 -21.41 -5.28
N LYS A 2 -12.43 -20.42 -5.42
CA LYS A 2 -12.50 -19.31 -4.48
C LYS A 2 -12.96 -19.89 -3.15
N THR A 3 -12.10 -19.92 -2.15
CA THR A 3 -12.49 -20.27 -0.78
C THR A 3 -13.21 -19.06 -0.20
N GLU A 4 -14.52 -18.98 -0.44
CA GLU A 4 -15.42 -17.85 -0.06
C GLU A 4 -15.44 -17.48 1.44
N ASN A 5 -14.61 -18.11 2.29
CA ASN A 5 -14.50 -17.84 3.73
C ASN A 5 -13.06 -17.76 4.26
N GLN A 6 -12.04 -17.67 3.40
CA GLN A 6 -10.66 -17.52 3.89
C GLN A 6 -10.42 -16.06 4.31
N LYS A 7 -10.28 -15.84 5.63
CA LYS A 7 -9.86 -14.54 6.17
C LYS A 7 -8.41 -14.26 5.76
N ILE A 8 -8.17 -13.07 5.20
CA ILE A 8 -6.84 -12.57 4.89
C ILE A 8 -6.45 -11.55 5.95
N TYR A 9 -5.27 -11.71 6.52
CA TYR A 9 -4.72 -10.82 7.54
C TYR A 9 -3.77 -9.80 6.92
N LEU A 10 -4.00 -8.52 7.22
CA LEU A 10 -3.11 -7.44 6.78
C LEU A 10 -2.06 -7.14 7.84
N VAL A 11 -0.80 -7.15 7.43
CA VAL A 11 0.37 -6.84 8.26
C VAL A 11 0.98 -5.55 7.73
N ASP A 12 0.67 -4.41 8.35
CA ASP A 12 1.25 -3.14 7.95
C ASP A 12 2.67 -3.00 8.52
N THR A 13 3.64 -2.74 7.66
CA THR A 13 5.04 -2.52 8.02
C THR A 13 5.50 -1.09 7.72
N THR A 14 4.59 -0.12 7.63
CA THR A 14 4.90 1.29 7.32
C THR A 14 5.85 1.91 8.36
N LEU A 15 5.65 1.58 9.63
CA LEU A 15 6.44 2.09 10.76
C LEU A 15 7.79 1.38 10.94
N ARG A 16 8.08 0.35 10.14
CA ARG A 16 9.37 -0.36 10.14
C ARG A 16 10.02 -0.31 8.77
N ASP A 17 9.48 -1.04 7.80
CA ASP A 17 10.00 -1.10 6.43
C ASP A 17 9.81 0.24 5.70
N GLY A 18 8.64 0.85 5.87
CA GLY A 18 8.35 2.14 5.24
C GLY A 18 9.33 3.24 5.67
N GLU A 19 9.79 3.21 6.92
CA GLU A 19 10.81 4.14 7.42
C GLU A 19 12.24 3.81 6.96
N GLN A 20 12.51 2.59 6.47
CA GLN A 20 13.79 2.26 5.83
C GLN A 20 13.93 2.90 4.43
N THR A 21 12.88 3.53 3.91
CA THR A 21 12.98 4.35 2.71
C THR A 21 14.02 5.45 2.93
N ALA A 22 15.03 5.53 2.06
CA ALA A 22 16.09 6.53 2.18
C ALA A 22 15.49 7.96 2.26
N GLY A 23 15.78 8.68 3.35
CA GLY A 23 15.29 10.05 3.58
C GLY A 23 13.92 10.16 4.23
N VAL A 24 13.26 9.06 4.59
CA VAL A 24 12.05 9.05 5.41
C VAL A 24 12.45 8.89 6.87
N VAL A 25 11.99 9.80 7.73
CA VAL A 25 12.20 9.75 9.18
C VAL A 25 10.94 10.28 9.84
N PHE A 26 10.21 9.45 10.56
CA PHE A 26 8.99 9.88 11.23
C PHE A 26 9.29 10.40 12.63
N ALA A 27 8.63 11.50 13.01
CA ALA A 27 8.64 11.90 14.42
C ALA A 27 7.83 10.91 15.27
N ASN A 28 8.19 10.73 16.54
CA ASN A 28 7.47 9.82 17.45
C ASN A 28 5.95 10.05 17.49
N ARG A 29 5.52 11.32 17.46
CA ARG A 29 4.09 11.67 17.41
C ARG A 29 3.41 11.24 16.10
N GLU A 30 4.13 11.25 14.99
CA GLU A 30 3.63 10.82 13.68
C GLU A 30 3.52 9.30 13.65
N LYS A 31 4.50 8.58 14.21
CA LYS A 31 4.43 7.12 14.37
C LYS A 31 3.19 6.69 15.16
N ILE A 32 2.94 7.34 16.30
CA ILE A 32 1.76 7.10 17.14
C ILE A 32 0.46 7.39 16.38
N GLN A 33 0.42 8.49 15.62
CA GLN A 33 -0.77 8.85 14.86
C GLN A 33 -1.02 7.89 13.69
N ILE A 34 0.02 7.50 12.96
CA ILE A 34 -0.06 6.50 11.88
C ILE A 34 -0.58 5.17 12.45
N ALA A 35 -0.06 4.71 13.59
CA ALA A 35 -0.54 3.49 14.24
C ALA A 35 -2.04 3.55 14.59
N ARG A 36 -2.53 4.70 15.09
CA ARG A 36 -3.97 4.92 15.35
C ARG A 36 -4.80 4.88 14.07
N MET A 37 -4.35 5.55 13.01
CA MET A 37 -5.08 5.59 11.74
C MET A 37 -5.13 4.21 11.07
N LEU A 38 -4.05 3.44 11.16
CA LEU A 38 -3.99 2.05 10.70
C LEU A 38 -4.99 1.17 11.47
N ASP A 39 -5.02 1.28 12.80
CA ASP A 39 -5.97 0.54 13.65
C ASP A 39 -7.43 0.92 13.33
N GLU A 40 -7.71 2.21 13.16
CA GLU A 40 -9.02 2.71 12.78
C GLU A 40 -9.51 2.22 11.43
N ILE A 41 -8.60 1.98 10.48
CA ILE A 41 -8.90 1.35 9.19
C ILE A 41 -9.17 -0.15 9.36
N GLY A 42 -8.63 -0.77 10.40
CA GLY A 42 -8.82 -2.18 10.71
C GLY A 42 -7.77 -3.10 10.09
N VAL A 43 -6.50 -2.65 10.00
CA VAL A 43 -5.38 -3.59 9.76
C VAL A 43 -5.29 -4.59 10.92
N ASP A 44 -4.81 -5.80 10.65
CA ASP A 44 -4.80 -6.86 11.67
C ASP A 44 -3.53 -6.82 12.53
N GLU A 45 -2.39 -6.43 11.95
CA GLU A 45 -1.10 -6.32 12.63
C GLU A 45 -0.36 -5.05 12.20
N ILE A 46 0.36 -4.43 13.14
CA ILE A 46 1.24 -3.28 12.89
C ILE A 46 2.66 -3.66 13.36
N GLU A 47 3.60 -3.73 12.41
CA GLU A 47 5.02 -3.88 12.71
C GLU A 47 5.61 -2.50 13.04
N ALA A 48 5.74 -2.22 14.33
CA ALA A 48 5.92 -0.87 14.86
C ALA A 48 7.38 -0.34 14.81
N GLY A 49 8.35 -1.17 14.44
CA GLY A 49 9.76 -0.78 14.34
C GLY A 49 10.75 -1.83 14.84
N THR A 50 11.95 -1.38 15.18
CA THR A 50 13.09 -2.24 15.60
C THR A 50 13.62 -1.84 16.99
N PRO A 51 13.11 -2.42 18.09
CA PRO A 51 13.41 -1.97 19.46
C PRO A 51 14.88 -1.96 19.86
N VAL A 52 15.70 -2.83 19.27
CA VAL A 52 17.14 -2.93 19.60
C VAL A 52 17.94 -1.69 19.18
N MET A 53 17.39 -0.82 18.31
CA MET A 53 18.00 0.47 17.99
C MET A 53 18.04 1.40 19.21
N GLY A 54 17.17 1.19 20.21
CA GLY A 54 17.15 1.98 21.43
C GLY A 54 16.69 3.43 21.22
N GLY A 55 16.84 4.26 22.26
CA GLY A 55 16.47 5.67 22.21
C GLY A 55 15.01 5.92 21.82
N ASP A 56 14.79 6.95 21.00
CA ASP A 56 13.46 7.40 20.56
C ASP A 56 12.65 6.30 19.86
N GLU A 57 13.32 5.39 19.15
CA GLU A 57 12.67 4.24 18.49
C GLU A 57 11.97 3.34 19.51
N LYS A 58 12.66 3.02 20.60
CA LYS A 58 12.13 2.18 21.67
C LYS A 58 10.99 2.88 22.42
N GLU A 59 11.10 4.20 22.61
CA GLU A 59 10.05 5.01 23.23
C GLU A 59 8.78 5.03 22.38
N ALA A 60 8.91 5.23 21.07
CA ALA A 60 7.78 5.21 20.13
C ALA A 60 7.07 3.86 20.11
N ILE A 61 7.83 2.75 20.01
CA ILE A 61 7.26 1.39 20.01
C ILE A 61 6.56 1.10 21.34
N THR A 62 7.17 1.45 22.46
CA THR A 62 6.57 1.28 23.80
C THR A 62 5.28 2.09 23.93
N ALA A 63 5.24 3.31 23.38
CA ALA A 63 4.04 4.12 23.38
C ALA A 63 2.93 3.50 22.54
N ILE A 64 3.25 3.02 21.32
CA ILE A 64 2.30 2.34 20.42
C ILE A 64 1.72 1.08 21.06
N ALA A 65 2.57 0.23 21.65
CA ALA A 65 2.14 -1.00 22.33
C ALA A 65 1.16 -0.73 23.49
N LYS A 66 1.19 0.46 24.10
CA LYS A 66 0.33 0.85 25.22
C LYS A 66 -0.93 1.61 24.82
N LEU A 67 -1.19 1.80 23.52
CA LEU A 67 -2.35 2.54 23.04
C LEU A 67 -3.68 1.76 23.20
N GLY A 68 -3.63 0.45 23.42
CA GLY A 68 -4.83 -0.39 23.47
C GLY A 68 -5.52 -0.51 22.11
N LEU A 69 -4.73 -0.60 21.04
CA LEU A 69 -5.22 -0.79 19.67
C LEU A 69 -5.85 -2.19 19.51
N ASN A 70 -6.73 -2.35 18.53
CA ASN A 70 -7.31 -3.65 18.16
C ASN A 70 -6.31 -4.50 17.35
N ALA A 71 -5.49 -3.84 16.53
CA ALA A 71 -4.40 -4.44 15.78
C ALA A 71 -3.33 -5.00 16.73
N ARG A 72 -2.79 -6.17 16.39
CA ARG A 72 -1.67 -6.77 17.11
C ARG A 72 -0.41 -5.95 16.86
N ILE A 73 0.30 -5.56 17.92
CA ILE A 73 1.54 -4.80 17.80
C ILE A 73 2.72 -5.77 17.75
N MET A 74 3.50 -5.68 16.67
CA MET A 74 4.65 -6.53 16.41
C MET A 74 5.94 -5.71 16.34
N ALA A 75 7.06 -6.30 16.78
CA ALA A 75 8.39 -5.72 16.58
C ALA A 75 9.28 -6.61 15.72
N TRP A 76 10.12 -6.00 14.88
CA TRP A 76 11.10 -6.71 14.06
C TRP A 76 12.40 -6.98 14.83
N ASN A 77 12.95 -8.18 14.67
CA ASN A 77 14.14 -8.66 15.37
C ASN A 77 15.03 -9.45 14.42
N ARG A 78 16.35 -9.32 14.59
CA ARG A 78 17.28 -10.36 14.12
C ARG A 78 17.05 -11.64 14.93
N ALA A 79 17.52 -12.79 14.43
CA ALA A 79 17.55 -14.05 15.18
C ALA A 79 18.59 -14.04 16.32
N VAL A 80 18.44 -13.11 17.26
CA VAL A 80 19.31 -12.86 18.41
C VAL A 80 18.42 -12.65 19.63
N ILE A 81 18.62 -13.46 20.69
CA ILE A 81 17.80 -13.41 21.92
C ILE A 81 17.73 -12.02 22.54
N LYS A 82 18.85 -11.27 22.51
CA LYS A 82 18.90 -9.90 23.06
C LYS A 82 17.94 -8.96 22.34
N ASP A 83 17.81 -9.05 21.01
CA ASP A 83 16.89 -8.22 20.24
C ASP A 83 15.44 -8.50 20.67
N ILE A 84 15.08 -9.79 20.78
CA ILE A 84 13.77 -10.25 21.24
C ILE A 84 13.47 -9.73 22.65
N GLN A 85 14.46 -9.76 23.56
CA GLN A 85 14.31 -9.20 24.91
C GLN A 85 14.01 -7.70 24.91
N GLU A 86 14.59 -6.92 24.00
CA GLU A 86 14.24 -5.50 23.90
C GLU A 86 12.81 -5.30 23.41
N SER A 87 12.36 -6.14 22.46
CA SER A 87 10.96 -6.14 21.99
C SER A 87 9.98 -6.46 23.11
N LEU A 88 10.23 -7.53 23.88
CA LEU A 88 9.38 -7.92 25.01
C LEU A 88 9.30 -6.82 26.09
N ARG A 89 10.40 -6.10 26.34
CA ARG A 89 10.41 -4.95 27.27
C ARG A 89 9.54 -3.79 26.82
N CYS A 90 9.28 -3.65 25.52
CA CYS A 90 8.36 -2.63 25.00
C CYS A 90 6.89 -3.01 25.23
N GLY A 91 6.61 -4.30 25.52
CA GLY A 91 5.27 -4.82 25.73
C GLY A 91 4.51 -5.11 24.43
N VAL A 92 5.22 -5.47 23.35
CA VAL A 92 4.59 -5.88 22.08
C VAL A 92 3.90 -7.25 22.20
N ASP A 93 2.86 -7.47 21.41
CA ASP A 93 2.07 -8.71 21.39
C ASP A 93 2.75 -9.82 20.57
N ALA A 94 3.60 -9.43 19.62
CA ALA A 94 4.26 -10.33 18.68
C ALA A 94 5.70 -9.92 18.36
N VAL A 95 6.47 -10.89 17.89
CA VAL A 95 7.80 -10.67 17.34
C VAL A 95 7.93 -11.28 15.94
N ALA A 96 8.48 -10.48 15.02
CA ALA A 96 8.99 -10.95 13.75
C ALA A 96 10.48 -11.25 13.90
N ILE A 97 10.90 -12.49 13.65
CA ILE A 97 12.28 -12.93 13.76
C ILE A 97 12.80 -13.20 12.36
N SER A 98 13.76 -12.39 11.90
CA SER A 98 14.28 -12.44 10.54
C SER A 98 15.70 -12.98 10.47
N ILE A 99 15.94 -13.88 9.53
CA ILE A 99 17.27 -14.35 9.13
C ILE A 99 17.28 -14.73 7.65
N ALA A 100 18.42 -14.52 6.98
CA ALA A 100 18.53 -14.79 5.56
C ALA A 100 18.63 -16.28 5.25
N THR A 101 17.90 -16.72 4.22
CA THR A 101 17.83 -18.12 3.80
C THR A 101 18.46 -18.41 2.43
N SER A 102 18.84 -17.38 1.67
CA SER A 102 19.52 -17.58 0.38
C SER A 102 21.00 -17.90 0.58
N ASP A 103 21.56 -18.78 -0.26
CA ASP A 103 22.97 -19.17 -0.13
C ASP A 103 23.92 -17.97 -0.25
N MET A 104 23.57 -17.00 -1.10
CA MET A 104 24.31 -15.76 -1.26
C MET A 104 24.35 -14.97 0.06
N HIS A 105 23.21 -14.75 0.72
CA HIS A 105 23.20 -14.05 2.00
C HIS A 105 23.84 -14.89 3.13
N ILE A 106 23.61 -16.20 3.17
CA ILE A 106 24.22 -17.08 4.19
C ILE A 106 25.75 -17.00 4.12
N LYS A 107 26.31 -17.06 2.91
CA LYS A 107 27.76 -17.04 2.69
C LYS A 107 28.36 -15.63 2.79
N ASP A 108 27.80 -14.67 2.06
CA ASP A 108 28.44 -13.38 1.82
C ASP A 108 28.00 -12.31 2.82
N LYS A 109 26.79 -12.40 3.38
CA LYS A 109 26.26 -11.46 4.40
C LYS A 109 26.45 -11.98 5.82
N LEU A 110 26.12 -13.23 6.07
CA LEU A 110 26.14 -13.82 7.43
C LEU A 110 27.45 -14.53 7.76
N HIS A 111 28.26 -14.89 6.76
CA HIS A 111 29.45 -15.73 6.91
C HIS A 111 29.18 -16.98 7.77
N SER A 112 28.08 -17.67 7.47
CA SER A 112 27.53 -18.78 8.26
C SER A 112 27.26 -19.99 7.38
N THR A 113 26.71 -21.07 7.94
CA THR A 113 26.18 -22.23 7.18
C THR A 113 24.65 -22.31 7.28
N ARG A 114 24.05 -23.13 6.40
CA ARG A 114 22.62 -23.45 6.44
C ARG A 114 22.19 -24.00 7.81
N GLU A 115 23.00 -24.89 8.38
CA GLU A 115 22.76 -25.51 9.69
C GLU A 115 22.79 -24.48 10.81
N GLU A 116 23.79 -23.59 10.82
CA GLU A 116 23.88 -22.53 11.82
C GLU A 116 22.72 -21.53 11.74
N VAL A 117 22.24 -21.24 10.54
CA VAL A 117 21.06 -20.39 10.32
C VAL A 117 19.79 -21.04 10.88
N LEU A 118 19.58 -22.32 10.60
CA LEU A 118 18.47 -23.09 11.18
C LEU A 118 18.55 -23.10 12.71
N GLU A 119 19.71 -23.40 13.29
CA GLU A 119 19.88 -23.42 14.74
C GLU A 119 19.59 -22.07 15.39
N LYS A 120 20.09 -20.97 14.81
CA LYS A 120 19.86 -19.61 15.33
C LYS A 120 18.38 -19.26 15.29
N MET A 121 17.70 -19.56 14.17
CA MET A 121 16.27 -19.32 14.03
C MET A 121 15.47 -20.15 15.03
N VAL A 122 15.72 -21.45 15.16
CA VAL A 122 15.03 -22.34 16.10
C VAL A 122 15.18 -21.83 17.53
N LYS A 123 16.43 -21.55 17.97
CA LYS A 123 16.70 -21.03 19.32
C LYS A 123 15.96 -19.72 19.60
N ALA A 124 15.90 -18.83 18.60
CA ALA A 124 15.22 -17.55 18.71
C ALA A 124 13.68 -17.72 18.81
N VAL A 125 13.10 -18.58 17.98
CA VAL A 125 11.67 -18.91 17.99
C VAL A 125 11.28 -19.57 19.32
N GLU A 126 11.99 -20.61 19.75
CA GLU A 126 11.73 -21.30 21.02
C GLU A 126 11.78 -20.35 22.21
N TYR A 127 12.76 -19.43 22.23
CA TYR A 127 12.85 -18.40 23.25
C TYR A 127 11.61 -17.50 23.26
N ALA A 128 11.21 -16.94 22.11
CA ALA A 128 10.05 -16.07 22.01
C ALA A 128 8.75 -16.80 22.39
N LYS A 129 8.57 -18.05 21.98
CA LYS A 129 7.39 -18.86 22.33
C LYS A 129 7.32 -19.18 23.82
N LYS A 130 8.45 -19.40 24.48
CA LYS A 130 8.51 -19.59 25.94
C LYS A 130 8.02 -18.35 26.70
N GLU A 131 8.23 -17.16 26.15
CA GLU A 131 7.75 -15.89 26.71
C GLU A 131 6.27 -15.60 26.36
N GLY A 132 5.61 -16.47 25.60
CA GLY A 132 4.16 -16.45 25.38
C GLY A 132 3.66 -15.51 24.28
N VAL A 133 4.54 -15.00 23.41
CA VAL A 133 4.16 -14.10 22.31
C VAL A 133 3.86 -14.84 21.01
N TYR A 134 3.16 -14.17 20.09
CA TYR A 134 2.98 -14.62 18.72
C TYR A 134 4.30 -14.42 17.93
N VAL A 135 4.68 -15.39 17.10
CA VAL A 135 5.98 -15.41 16.42
C VAL A 135 5.82 -15.61 14.92
N SER A 136 6.31 -14.64 14.15
CA SER A 136 6.55 -14.79 12.71
C SER A 136 8.02 -15.11 12.47
N ALA A 137 8.31 -16.25 11.82
CA ALA A 137 9.65 -16.62 11.38
C ALA A 137 9.85 -16.16 9.92
N ASN A 138 10.69 -15.15 9.72
CA ASN A 138 10.85 -14.51 8.43
C ASN A 138 12.06 -15.07 7.69
N ALA A 139 11.81 -15.63 6.51
CA ALA A 139 12.84 -16.08 5.57
C ALA A 139 13.25 -14.89 4.69
N GLU A 140 14.26 -14.14 5.13
CA GLU A 140 14.81 -13.05 4.32
C GLU A 140 15.44 -13.63 3.05
N ASP A 141 15.13 -13.01 1.91
CA ASP A 141 15.59 -13.45 0.58
C ASP A 141 15.11 -14.85 0.16
N ALA A 142 13.91 -15.22 0.61
CA ALA A 142 13.26 -16.48 0.24
C ALA A 142 13.13 -16.66 -1.29
N SER A 143 12.91 -15.57 -2.04
CA SER A 143 12.81 -15.62 -3.51
C SER A 143 14.05 -16.17 -4.22
N ARG A 144 15.23 -16.01 -3.63
CA ARG A 144 16.50 -16.53 -4.16
C ARG A 144 17.05 -17.73 -3.39
N SER A 145 16.29 -18.24 -2.42
CA SER A 145 16.69 -19.41 -1.64
C SER A 145 16.50 -20.70 -2.43
N ASP A 146 17.30 -21.72 -2.12
CA ASP A 146 17.04 -23.09 -2.56
C ASP A 146 15.70 -23.59 -1.98
N GLU A 147 14.85 -24.20 -2.81
CA GLU A 147 13.48 -24.55 -2.41
C GLU A 147 13.44 -25.67 -1.35
N GLU A 148 14.31 -26.68 -1.46
CA GLU A 148 14.38 -27.77 -0.49
C GLU A 148 14.82 -27.27 0.88
N TYR A 149 15.86 -26.43 0.92
CA TYR A 149 16.31 -25.80 2.16
C TYR A 149 15.28 -24.84 2.74
N LEU A 150 14.59 -24.06 1.92
CA LEU A 150 13.52 -23.18 2.40
C LEU A 150 12.39 -24.00 3.06
N ILE A 151 12.00 -25.12 2.48
CA ILE A 151 11.02 -26.04 3.10
C ILE A 151 11.56 -26.62 4.41
N GLN A 152 12.83 -26.98 4.48
CA GLN A 152 13.47 -27.44 5.73
C GLN A 152 13.42 -26.34 6.81
N PHE A 153 13.74 -25.09 6.44
CA PHE A 153 13.66 -23.93 7.32
C PHE A 153 12.25 -23.72 7.87
N ILE A 154 11.24 -23.77 7.01
CA ILE A 154 9.83 -23.59 7.39
C ILE A 154 9.37 -24.72 8.33
N LYS A 155 9.77 -25.97 8.08
CA LYS A 155 9.47 -27.10 8.97
C LYS A 155 10.11 -26.93 10.34
N ALA A 156 11.40 -26.58 10.39
CA ALA A 156 12.10 -26.34 11.64
C ALA A 156 11.49 -25.17 12.44
N ALA A 157 11.07 -24.09 11.74
CA ALA A 157 10.41 -22.96 12.37
C ALA A 157 9.06 -23.36 12.98
N LYS A 158 8.26 -24.14 12.25
CA LYS A 158 6.99 -24.70 12.75
C LYS A 158 7.21 -25.59 13.96
N GLU A 159 8.18 -26.51 13.91
CA GLU A 159 8.50 -27.42 15.01
C GLU A 159 8.97 -26.67 16.27
N ALA A 160 9.73 -25.58 16.10
CA ALA A 160 10.12 -24.67 17.18
C ALA A 160 8.95 -23.86 17.76
N GLY A 161 7.80 -23.85 17.07
CA GLY A 161 6.56 -23.23 17.53
C GLY A 161 6.22 -21.89 16.87
N ALA A 162 6.85 -21.51 15.76
CA ALA A 162 6.46 -20.33 15.00
C ALA A 162 4.98 -20.44 14.56
N ASP A 163 4.23 -19.35 14.73
CA ASP A 163 2.81 -19.31 14.38
C ASP A 163 2.62 -19.11 12.87
N ARG A 164 3.58 -18.44 12.23
CA ARG A 164 3.59 -18.10 10.81
C ARG A 164 5.02 -18.05 10.26
N ILE A 165 5.15 -18.26 8.94
CA ILE A 165 6.36 -17.88 8.20
C ILE A 165 6.10 -16.65 7.33
N ARG A 166 7.10 -15.79 7.17
CA ARG A 166 7.10 -14.71 6.17
C ARG A 166 8.01 -15.10 5.01
N TYR A 167 7.44 -15.16 3.81
CA TYR A 167 8.16 -15.31 2.56
C TYR A 167 8.52 -13.93 2.03
N CYS A 168 9.81 -13.60 1.99
CA CYS A 168 10.29 -12.31 1.51
C CYS A 168 10.83 -12.41 0.07
N ASP A 169 10.18 -11.70 -0.86
CA ASP A 169 10.81 -11.31 -2.13
C ASP A 169 11.60 -10.02 -1.93
N THR A 170 12.73 -10.15 -1.21
CA THR A 170 13.53 -9.03 -0.66
C THR A 170 13.99 -8.03 -1.71
N VAL A 171 14.19 -8.47 -2.94
CA VAL A 171 14.68 -7.65 -4.06
C VAL A 171 13.65 -7.48 -5.18
N GLY A 172 12.40 -7.91 -4.96
CA GLY A 172 11.28 -7.68 -5.88
C GLY A 172 11.45 -8.32 -7.26
N ILE A 173 12.11 -9.48 -7.35
CA ILE A 173 12.50 -10.08 -8.65
C ILE A 173 11.49 -11.10 -9.18
N MET A 174 10.54 -11.53 -8.36
CA MET A 174 9.65 -12.62 -8.74
C MET A 174 8.55 -12.12 -9.67
N THR A 175 8.11 -12.96 -10.60
CA THR A 175 6.88 -12.74 -11.35
C THR A 175 5.66 -13.37 -10.62
N PRO A 176 4.42 -12.93 -10.92
CA PRO A 176 3.23 -13.52 -10.32
C PRO A 176 3.11 -15.03 -10.54
N LEU A 177 3.45 -15.55 -11.73
CA LEU A 177 3.40 -16.99 -12.01
C LEU A 177 4.37 -17.78 -11.14
N GLU A 178 5.60 -17.28 -10.97
CA GLU A 178 6.59 -17.91 -10.11
C GLU A 178 6.18 -17.87 -8.64
N ILE A 179 5.62 -16.75 -8.17
CA ILE A 179 5.04 -16.65 -6.82
C ILE A 179 3.93 -17.69 -6.64
N TYR A 180 3.01 -17.80 -7.60
CA TYR A 180 1.89 -18.72 -7.49
C TYR A 180 2.37 -20.16 -7.31
N ASP A 181 3.27 -20.61 -8.18
CA ASP A 181 3.80 -21.97 -8.14
C ASP A 181 4.60 -22.22 -6.87
N ARG A 182 5.45 -21.27 -6.47
CA ARG A 182 6.32 -21.41 -5.30
C ARG A 182 5.55 -21.47 -4.00
N ILE A 183 4.63 -20.53 -3.78
CA ILE A 183 3.81 -20.49 -2.55
C ILE A 183 2.89 -21.71 -2.48
N LYS A 184 2.32 -22.15 -3.60
CA LYS A 184 1.48 -23.35 -3.65
C LYS A 184 2.27 -24.61 -3.23
N ARG A 185 3.52 -24.76 -3.69
CA ARG A 185 4.39 -25.89 -3.27
C ARG A 185 4.74 -25.82 -1.79
N ILE A 186 5.10 -24.64 -1.28
CA ILE A 186 5.39 -24.44 0.15
C ILE A 186 4.16 -24.81 0.99
N ARG A 187 2.98 -24.31 0.62
CA ARG A 187 1.71 -24.60 1.32
C ARG A 187 1.34 -26.08 1.28
N GLN A 188 1.69 -26.80 0.21
CA GLN A 188 1.51 -28.25 0.11
C GLN A 188 2.52 -29.03 0.98
N ALA A 189 3.74 -28.50 1.13
CA ALA A 189 4.81 -29.16 1.86
C ALA A 189 4.72 -28.97 3.38
N VAL A 190 4.22 -27.82 3.84
CA VAL A 190 4.12 -27.48 5.26
C VAL A 190 2.81 -26.76 5.56
N ASP A 191 2.02 -27.33 6.47
CA ASP A 191 0.78 -26.74 6.98
C ASP A 191 1.09 -25.66 8.03
N ILE A 192 1.45 -24.45 7.59
CA ILE A 192 1.68 -23.27 8.44
C ILE A 192 1.11 -22.03 7.74
N ASP A 193 0.73 -21.02 8.52
CA ASP A 193 0.37 -19.72 7.94
C ASP A 193 1.56 -19.11 7.19
N ILE A 194 1.26 -18.46 6.06
CA ILE A 194 2.25 -17.85 5.18
C ILE A 194 1.89 -16.37 5.01
N GLU A 195 2.85 -15.51 5.30
CA GLU A 195 2.82 -14.09 4.96
C GLU A 195 3.61 -13.82 3.70
N MET A 196 2.99 -13.09 2.76
CA MET A 196 3.67 -12.55 1.60
C MET A 196 4.27 -11.19 1.94
N HIS A 197 5.57 -11.02 1.69
CA HIS A 197 6.24 -9.73 1.80
C HIS A 197 7.05 -9.48 0.53
N THR A 198 6.62 -8.50 -0.27
CA THR A 198 7.07 -8.32 -1.66
C THR A 198 7.52 -6.89 -1.91
N HIS A 199 8.75 -6.73 -2.40
CA HIS A 199 9.27 -5.43 -2.85
C HIS A 199 8.94 -5.13 -4.31
N ASP A 200 9.02 -3.85 -4.67
CA ASP A 200 8.48 -3.31 -5.94
C ASP A 200 9.54 -2.91 -6.98
N ASP A 201 10.76 -3.46 -6.91
CA ASP A 201 11.87 -3.11 -7.81
C ASP A 201 11.52 -3.22 -9.31
N PHE A 202 10.58 -4.12 -9.67
CA PHE A 202 10.07 -4.31 -11.03
C PHE A 202 8.58 -3.94 -11.20
N GLY A 203 7.98 -3.21 -10.24
CA GLY A 203 6.58 -2.78 -10.31
C GLY A 203 5.55 -3.92 -10.19
N MET A 204 5.92 -5.01 -9.50
CA MET A 204 5.10 -6.22 -9.37
C MET A 204 4.70 -6.55 -7.93
N ALA A 205 5.02 -5.72 -6.93
CA ALA A 205 4.79 -6.04 -5.53
C ALA A 205 3.30 -6.31 -5.22
N THR A 206 2.41 -5.40 -5.59
CA THR A 206 0.96 -5.57 -5.39
C THR A 206 0.45 -6.84 -6.08
N ALA A 207 0.88 -7.10 -7.32
CA ALA A 207 0.48 -8.28 -8.08
C ALA A 207 0.99 -9.58 -7.43
N ASN A 208 2.24 -9.60 -6.97
CA ASN A 208 2.85 -10.74 -6.29
C ASN A 208 2.18 -11.02 -4.94
N ALA A 209 1.87 -9.98 -4.17
CA ALA A 209 1.18 -10.09 -2.89
C ALA A 209 -0.18 -10.80 -3.03
N ILE A 210 -1.05 -10.31 -3.91
CA ILE A 210 -2.38 -10.93 -4.13
C ILE A 210 -2.31 -12.31 -4.81
N THR A 211 -1.23 -12.56 -5.57
CA THR A 211 -1.01 -13.87 -6.20
C THR A 211 -0.57 -14.90 -5.17
N GLY A 212 0.26 -14.52 -4.19
CA GLY A 212 0.60 -15.40 -3.06
C GLY A 212 -0.64 -15.76 -2.24
N VAL A 213 -1.56 -14.82 -2.01
CA VAL A 213 -2.87 -15.12 -1.41
C VAL A 213 -3.64 -16.15 -2.24
N SER A 214 -3.71 -15.95 -3.56
CA SER A 214 -4.37 -16.88 -4.49
C SER A 214 -3.73 -18.28 -4.50
N ALA A 215 -2.46 -18.39 -4.10
CA ALA A 215 -1.72 -19.64 -3.96
C ALA A 215 -1.83 -20.30 -2.58
N GLY A 216 -2.47 -19.62 -1.61
CA GLY A 216 -2.74 -20.16 -0.28
C GLY A 216 -2.05 -19.42 0.87
N ALA A 217 -1.42 -18.27 0.64
CA ALA A 217 -0.98 -17.41 1.73
C ALA A 217 -2.18 -16.85 2.52
N THR A 218 -2.01 -16.68 3.82
CA THR A 218 -3.06 -16.22 4.74
C THR A 218 -2.84 -14.79 5.24
N HIS A 219 -1.61 -14.28 5.09
CA HIS A 219 -1.22 -12.95 5.51
C HIS A 219 -0.54 -12.19 4.36
N VAL A 220 -0.67 -10.87 4.37
CA VAL A 220 -0.03 -10.00 3.38
C VAL A 220 0.62 -8.81 4.08
N GLY A 221 1.94 -8.70 3.92
CA GLY A 221 2.75 -7.57 4.32
C GLY A 221 2.57 -6.41 3.34
N VAL A 222 2.27 -5.23 3.88
CA VAL A 222 1.96 -4.02 3.09
C VAL A 222 2.52 -2.78 3.75
N THR A 223 2.62 -1.70 2.99
CA THR A 223 2.90 -0.36 3.53
C THR A 223 1.99 0.68 2.89
N VAL A 224 1.69 1.75 3.62
CA VAL A 224 0.92 2.88 3.08
C VAL A 224 1.70 3.55 1.95
N ASN A 225 1.02 3.83 0.83
CA ASN A 225 1.62 4.42 -0.37
C ASN A 225 2.73 3.57 -1.01
N GLY A 226 2.93 2.32 -0.56
CA GLY A 226 4.02 1.47 -1.01
C GLY A 226 5.39 1.91 -0.49
N LEU A 227 5.49 2.63 0.63
CA LEU A 227 6.79 2.98 1.24
C LEU A 227 7.67 1.75 1.52
N GLY A 228 8.98 1.91 1.47
CA GLY A 228 9.93 0.84 1.74
C GLY A 228 11.31 1.10 1.15
N GLU A 229 12.22 0.15 1.35
CA GLU A 229 13.52 0.19 0.68
C GLU A 229 13.38 0.28 -0.85
N ARG A 230 14.28 1.05 -1.48
CA ARG A 230 14.40 1.20 -2.94
C ARG A 230 13.11 1.70 -3.60
N ALA A 231 12.41 0.82 -4.33
CA ALA A 231 11.14 1.11 -4.99
C ALA A 231 9.92 0.90 -4.07
N GLY A 232 10.14 0.36 -2.87
CA GLY A 232 9.10 0.20 -1.87
C GLY A 232 8.55 -1.22 -1.74
N ASN A 233 7.36 -1.31 -1.15
CA ASN A 233 6.63 -2.55 -0.87
C ASN A 233 5.25 -2.54 -1.57
N ALA A 234 4.54 -3.66 -1.49
CA ALA A 234 3.14 -3.72 -1.89
C ALA A 234 2.30 -2.69 -1.11
N ALA A 235 1.56 -1.85 -1.83
CA ALA A 235 0.83 -0.74 -1.22
C ALA A 235 -0.47 -1.22 -0.55
N LEU A 236 -0.71 -0.81 0.70
CA LEU A 236 -1.89 -1.18 1.51
C LEU A 236 -3.19 -0.94 0.73
N GLU A 237 -3.37 0.28 0.23
CA GLU A 237 -4.59 0.69 -0.45
C GLU A 237 -4.82 -0.09 -1.75
N GLU A 238 -3.75 -0.46 -2.46
CA GLU A 238 -3.85 -1.24 -3.70
C GLU A 238 -4.17 -2.71 -3.43
N VAL A 239 -3.47 -3.33 -2.47
CA VAL A 239 -3.67 -4.72 -2.09
C VAL A 239 -5.09 -4.94 -1.57
N VAL A 240 -5.57 -4.09 -0.67
CA VAL A 240 -6.93 -4.22 -0.11
C VAL A 240 -7.99 -4.10 -1.20
N MET A 241 -7.87 -3.11 -2.08
CA MET A 241 -8.85 -2.91 -3.16
C MET A 241 -8.79 -4.01 -4.21
N ALA A 242 -7.61 -4.55 -4.51
CA ALA A 242 -7.46 -5.69 -5.42
C ALA A 242 -8.08 -6.97 -4.82
N LEU A 243 -7.81 -7.26 -3.54
CA LEU A 243 -8.41 -8.40 -2.83
C LEU A 243 -9.95 -8.29 -2.82
N LYS A 244 -10.47 -7.10 -2.51
CA LYS A 244 -11.91 -6.81 -2.45
C LYS A 244 -12.60 -6.88 -3.82
N HIS A 245 -12.13 -6.10 -4.80
CA HIS A 245 -12.84 -5.90 -6.07
C HIS A 245 -12.47 -6.90 -7.17
N LEU A 246 -11.23 -7.41 -7.19
CA LEU A 246 -10.77 -8.31 -8.25
C LEU A 246 -10.85 -9.78 -7.85
N LEU A 247 -10.48 -10.09 -6.60
CA LEU A 247 -10.48 -11.47 -6.10
C LEU A 247 -11.77 -11.84 -5.36
N GLY A 248 -12.50 -10.85 -4.86
CA GLY A 248 -13.80 -11.03 -4.21
C GLY A 248 -13.71 -11.50 -2.76
N PHE A 249 -12.61 -11.16 -2.06
CA PHE A 249 -12.49 -11.39 -0.63
C PHE A 249 -13.34 -10.37 0.14
N ASP A 250 -13.95 -10.83 1.24
CA ASP A 250 -14.63 -9.95 2.19
C ASP A 250 -13.59 -9.23 3.06
N MET A 251 -13.21 -8.03 2.61
CA MET A 251 -12.24 -7.17 3.30
C MET A 251 -12.99 -6.23 4.24
N LYS A 252 -12.78 -6.39 5.55
CA LYS A 252 -13.43 -5.60 6.62
C LYS A 252 -12.87 -4.17 6.78
N GLN A 253 -11.82 -3.81 6.05
CA GLN A 253 -11.13 -2.54 6.22
C GLN A 253 -12.01 -1.37 5.80
N ASP A 254 -11.96 -0.28 6.57
CA ASP A 254 -12.65 0.98 6.24
C ASP A 254 -11.91 1.72 5.13
N THR A 255 -12.14 1.29 3.89
CA THR A 255 -11.46 1.81 2.70
C THR A 255 -11.70 3.30 2.51
N LYS A 256 -12.78 3.88 3.07
CA LYS A 256 -13.11 5.30 2.95
C LYS A 256 -12.07 6.23 3.59
N LYS A 257 -11.28 5.72 4.53
CA LYS A 257 -10.21 6.45 5.20
C LYS A 257 -8.86 6.37 4.48
N PHE A 258 -8.77 5.63 3.37
CA PHE A 258 -7.50 5.45 2.65
C PHE A 258 -6.91 6.76 2.17
N ARG A 259 -7.70 7.65 1.54
CA ARG A 259 -7.17 8.93 1.08
C ARG A 259 -6.54 9.75 2.22
N GLU A 260 -7.21 9.83 3.36
CA GLU A 260 -6.72 10.57 4.53
C GLU A 260 -5.43 9.96 5.09
N LEU A 261 -5.37 8.64 5.26
CA LEU A 261 -4.16 7.94 5.69
C LEU A 261 -2.99 8.17 4.72
N CYS A 262 -3.23 8.00 3.43
CA CYS A 262 -2.23 8.18 2.39
C CYS A 262 -1.69 9.62 2.36
N GLU A 263 -2.55 10.63 2.52
CA GLU A 263 -2.13 12.04 2.61
C GLU A 263 -1.32 12.32 3.89
N TYR A 264 -1.73 11.77 5.03
CA TYR A 264 -0.99 11.92 6.28
C TYR A 264 0.41 11.32 6.17
N VAL A 265 0.53 10.09 5.68
CA VAL A 265 1.81 9.40 5.51
C VAL A 265 2.68 10.09 4.47
N ALA A 266 2.12 10.57 3.36
CA ALA A 266 2.84 11.36 2.36
C ALA A 266 3.47 12.61 3.01
N LYS A 267 2.70 13.35 3.80
CA LYS A 267 3.19 14.53 4.52
C LYS A 267 4.25 14.17 5.56
N ALA A 268 4.02 13.14 6.38
CA ALA A 268 4.93 12.72 7.44
C ALA A 268 6.25 12.16 6.87
N SER A 269 6.21 11.50 5.73
CA SER A 269 7.40 10.96 5.06
C SER A 269 8.13 11.97 4.19
N GLY A 270 7.55 13.15 3.94
CA GLY A 270 8.08 14.13 2.99
C GLY A 270 8.06 13.63 1.55
N ARG A 271 7.14 12.72 1.21
CA ARG A 271 6.97 12.15 -0.13
C ARG A 271 5.66 12.62 -0.73
N ASP A 272 5.71 13.18 -1.93
CA ASP A 272 4.50 13.59 -2.63
C ASP A 272 3.60 12.38 -2.92
N LEU A 273 2.30 12.57 -2.76
CA LEU A 273 1.29 11.60 -3.20
C LEU A 273 0.87 11.97 -4.63
N PRO A 274 1.31 11.21 -5.66
CA PRO A 274 1.04 11.59 -7.05
C PRO A 274 -0.47 11.61 -7.33
N SER A 275 -0.92 12.55 -8.16
CA SER A 275 -2.34 12.64 -8.52
C SER A 275 -2.82 11.41 -9.28
N TRP A 276 -1.93 10.67 -9.92
CA TRP A 276 -2.22 9.41 -10.62
C TRP A 276 -1.92 8.15 -9.80
N LYS A 277 -1.67 8.26 -8.48
CA LYS A 277 -1.49 7.08 -7.62
C LYS A 277 -2.71 6.17 -7.73
N ALA A 278 -2.50 4.87 -7.93
CA ALA A 278 -3.61 3.92 -7.99
C ALA A 278 -4.44 3.99 -6.69
N ILE A 279 -5.74 3.80 -6.82
CA ILE A 279 -6.75 3.83 -5.74
C ILE A 279 -7.00 5.19 -5.10
N VAL A 280 -5.96 5.94 -4.73
CA VAL A 280 -6.10 7.17 -3.91
C VAL A 280 -5.69 8.45 -4.65
N GLY A 281 -5.23 8.37 -5.89
CA GLY A 281 -4.87 9.53 -6.69
C GLY A 281 -6.09 10.35 -7.11
N THR A 282 -6.03 11.68 -6.98
CA THR A 282 -7.13 12.58 -7.34
C THR A 282 -7.53 12.51 -8.83
N SER A 283 -6.60 12.13 -9.70
CA SER A 283 -6.83 12.05 -11.15
C SER A 283 -7.59 10.80 -11.57
N ILE A 284 -7.64 9.73 -10.76
CA ILE A 284 -8.25 8.45 -11.18
C ILE A 284 -9.78 8.53 -11.29
N PHE A 285 -10.39 9.52 -10.63
CA PHE A 285 -11.83 9.85 -10.71
C PHE A 285 -12.10 11.19 -11.39
N THR A 286 -11.12 11.67 -12.17
CA THR A 286 -11.24 12.92 -12.92
C THR A 286 -11.54 12.62 -14.39
N HIS A 287 -12.64 13.17 -14.90
CA HIS A 287 -13.09 12.97 -16.28
C HIS A 287 -12.99 14.28 -17.08
N GLU A 288 -12.18 14.28 -18.14
CA GLU A 288 -11.98 15.46 -19.01
C GLU A 288 -12.86 15.43 -20.30
N SER A 289 -13.20 14.24 -20.81
CA SER A 289 -13.65 14.07 -22.20
C SER A 289 -15.15 13.83 -22.37
N GLY A 290 -15.71 14.26 -23.51
CA GLY A 290 -17.13 14.19 -23.83
C GLY A 290 -17.79 12.80 -23.73
N ILE A 291 -17.21 11.74 -24.32
CA ILE A 291 -17.83 10.39 -24.33
C ILE A 291 -17.64 9.67 -22.99
N HIS A 292 -16.47 9.77 -22.36
CA HIS A 292 -16.23 9.13 -21.06
C HIS A 292 -16.98 9.86 -19.94
N ALA A 293 -17.01 11.20 -19.96
CA ALA A 293 -17.80 11.98 -19.03
C ALA A 293 -19.30 11.74 -19.24
N ASP A 294 -19.80 11.72 -20.48
CA ASP A 294 -21.21 11.40 -20.76
C ASP A 294 -21.58 9.98 -20.29
N GLY A 295 -20.72 8.99 -20.55
CA GLY A 295 -20.87 7.63 -20.04
C GLY A 295 -20.88 7.57 -18.51
N ALA A 296 -19.91 8.21 -17.85
CA ALA A 296 -19.84 8.26 -16.40
C ALA A 296 -21.00 9.02 -15.75
N ILE A 297 -21.55 10.04 -16.42
CA ILE A 297 -22.74 10.77 -15.96
C ILE A 297 -23.99 9.87 -16.05
N LYS A 298 -24.13 9.09 -17.12
CA LYS A 298 -25.27 8.19 -17.32
C LYS A 298 -25.21 6.95 -16.44
N ASN A 299 -24.03 6.35 -16.34
CA ASN A 299 -23.74 5.20 -15.51
C ASN A 299 -22.24 5.16 -15.15
N PRO A 300 -21.84 5.64 -13.96
CA PRO A 300 -20.44 5.68 -13.53
C PRO A 300 -19.69 4.35 -13.71
N ARG A 301 -20.39 3.21 -13.55
CA ARG A 301 -19.81 1.86 -13.65
C ARG A 301 -19.26 1.51 -15.03
N THR A 302 -19.57 2.28 -16.08
CA THR A 302 -18.98 2.04 -17.42
C THR A 302 -17.49 2.35 -17.46
N TYR A 303 -17.00 3.21 -16.56
CA TYR A 303 -15.60 3.65 -16.52
C TYR A 303 -14.98 3.62 -15.13
N GLU A 304 -15.75 3.35 -14.08
CA GLU A 304 -15.27 3.29 -12.69
C GLU A 304 -15.55 1.90 -12.09
N VAL A 305 -14.49 1.22 -11.66
CA VAL A 305 -14.56 -0.13 -11.05
C VAL A 305 -15.18 -0.10 -9.65
N PHE A 306 -15.03 1.03 -8.95
CA PHE A 306 -15.59 1.31 -7.63
C PHE A 306 -15.89 2.81 -7.50
N ASP A 307 -16.70 3.20 -6.51
CA ASP A 307 -17.08 4.61 -6.36
C ASP A 307 -15.95 5.41 -5.67
N PRO A 308 -15.66 6.66 -6.07
CA PRO A 308 -14.70 7.52 -5.36
C PRO A 308 -14.95 7.62 -3.85
N ASP A 309 -16.21 7.64 -3.41
CA ASP A 309 -16.55 7.72 -1.99
C ASP A 309 -16.08 6.47 -1.21
N ASP A 310 -15.87 5.32 -1.88
CA ASP A 310 -15.37 4.10 -1.25
C ASP A 310 -13.93 4.25 -0.75
N VAL A 311 -13.20 5.27 -1.21
CA VAL A 311 -11.79 5.52 -0.86
C VAL A 311 -11.53 6.93 -0.31
N GLY A 312 -12.61 7.68 0.00
CA GLY A 312 -12.51 9.04 0.53
C GLY A 312 -12.19 10.09 -0.55
N LEU A 313 -12.52 9.82 -1.80
CA LEU A 313 -12.38 10.75 -2.92
C LEU A 313 -13.74 11.23 -3.40
N THR A 314 -13.72 12.20 -4.32
CA THR A 314 -14.90 12.71 -5.01
C THR A 314 -14.67 12.72 -6.51
N ARG A 315 -15.72 12.45 -7.28
CA ARG A 315 -15.68 12.52 -8.75
C ARG A 315 -15.51 13.96 -9.20
N ARG A 316 -14.62 14.20 -10.17
CA ARG A 316 -14.37 15.54 -10.72
C ARG A 316 -14.54 15.55 -12.23
N PHE A 317 -15.14 16.62 -12.74
CA PHE A 317 -15.20 16.90 -14.17
C PHE A 317 -14.37 18.14 -14.45
N VAL A 318 -13.41 18.02 -15.36
CA VAL A 318 -12.48 19.10 -15.70
C VAL A 318 -12.67 19.52 -17.15
N ILE A 319 -12.40 20.79 -17.43
CA ILE A 319 -12.52 21.37 -18.77
C ILE A 319 -11.11 21.52 -19.34
N GLY A 320 -10.83 20.83 -20.44
CA GLY A 320 -9.52 20.77 -21.05
C GLY A 320 -9.58 20.60 -22.57
N LYS A 321 -8.45 20.21 -23.14
CA LYS A 321 -8.29 20.05 -24.61
C LYS A 321 -9.31 19.07 -25.19
N HIS A 322 -9.65 18.02 -24.44
CA HIS A 322 -10.52 16.93 -24.90
C HIS A 322 -12.00 17.13 -24.56
N SER A 323 -12.38 18.28 -23.98
CA SER A 323 -13.77 18.58 -23.66
C SER A 323 -14.62 18.86 -24.91
N GLY A 324 -15.93 18.65 -24.77
CA GLY A 324 -16.93 19.06 -25.75
C GLY A 324 -17.75 20.25 -25.28
N THR A 325 -18.55 20.84 -26.17
CA THR A 325 -19.42 21.98 -25.86
C THR A 325 -20.41 21.67 -24.74
N ALA A 326 -20.96 20.45 -24.69
CA ALA A 326 -21.84 20.01 -23.62
C ALA A 326 -21.16 20.07 -22.23
N SER A 327 -19.88 19.70 -22.14
CA SER A 327 -19.11 19.78 -20.89
C SER A 327 -18.90 21.23 -20.47
N ILE A 328 -18.59 22.13 -21.42
CA ILE A 328 -18.44 23.58 -21.13
C ILE A 328 -19.75 24.16 -20.62
N LYS A 329 -20.87 23.92 -21.33
CA LYS A 329 -22.20 24.38 -20.92
C LYS A 329 -22.56 23.89 -19.53
N LYS A 330 -22.34 22.60 -19.25
CA LYS A 330 -22.59 22.02 -17.92
C LYS A 330 -21.75 22.70 -16.85
N LYS A 331 -20.44 22.87 -17.10
CA LYS A 331 -19.51 23.45 -16.13
C LYS A 331 -19.82 24.92 -15.85
N LEU A 332 -20.14 25.72 -16.87
CA LEU A 332 -20.61 27.10 -16.70
C LEU A 332 -21.98 27.16 -16.00
N GLY A 333 -22.84 26.17 -16.24
CA GLY A 333 -24.12 26.02 -15.54
C GLY A 333 -23.98 25.85 -14.02
N GLU A 334 -22.89 25.25 -13.53
CA GLU A 334 -22.56 25.19 -12.08
C GLU A 334 -22.40 26.60 -11.46
N TYR A 335 -22.10 27.61 -12.29
CA TYR A 335 -21.98 29.02 -11.91
C TYR A 335 -23.19 29.86 -12.32
N ASN A 336 -24.31 29.22 -12.69
CA ASN A 336 -25.53 29.86 -13.21
C ASN A 336 -25.31 30.63 -14.52
N ILE A 337 -24.33 30.22 -15.33
CA ILE A 337 -24.07 30.80 -16.65
C ILE A 337 -24.56 29.82 -17.72
N PHE A 338 -25.58 30.25 -18.48
CA PHE A 338 -26.19 29.46 -19.55
C PHE A 338 -25.87 30.10 -20.90
N ILE A 339 -25.24 29.33 -21.80
CA ILE A 339 -24.77 29.81 -23.10
C ILE A 339 -25.33 28.96 -24.25
N GLU A 340 -25.49 29.58 -25.41
CA GLU A 340 -25.89 28.91 -26.65
C GLU A 340 -24.74 28.10 -27.26
N ASP A 341 -25.05 27.23 -28.24
CA ASP A 341 -24.04 26.35 -28.87
C ASP A 341 -22.92 27.12 -29.57
N ASP A 342 -23.24 28.25 -30.21
CA ASP A 342 -22.26 29.06 -30.94
C ASP A 342 -21.19 29.63 -29.99
N LEU A 343 -21.63 30.23 -28.88
CA LEU A 343 -20.71 30.74 -27.84
C LEU A 343 -19.92 29.60 -27.19
N ALA A 344 -20.53 28.44 -26.96
CA ALA A 344 -19.83 27.29 -26.40
C ALA A 344 -18.72 26.78 -27.33
N ASN A 345 -18.92 26.83 -28.65
CA ASN A 345 -17.88 26.47 -29.62
C ASN A 345 -16.70 27.45 -29.59
N VAL A 346 -16.96 28.75 -29.51
CA VAL A 346 -15.89 29.76 -29.44
C VAL A 346 -15.06 29.61 -28.17
N ILE A 347 -15.72 29.46 -27.01
CA ILE A 347 -15.02 29.23 -25.73
C ILE A 347 -14.21 27.93 -25.78
N LEU A 348 -14.73 26.88 -26.44
CA LEU A 348 -14.01 25.61 -26.58
C LEU A 348 -12.69 25.75 -27.33
N GLU A 349 -12.60 26.61 -28.35
CA GLU A 349 -11.36 26.87 -29.07
C GLU A 349 -10.32 27.53 -28.16
N SER A 350 -10.73 28.54 -27.38
CA SER A 350 -9.87 29.19 -26.39
C SER A 350 -9.42 28.21 -25.30
N VAL A 351 -10.34 27.42 -24.75
CA VAL A 351 -10.05 26.35 -23.77
C VAL A 351 -8.98 25.40 -24.31
N ARG A 352 -9.10 24.94 -25.56
CA ARG A 352 -8.14 24.03 -26.18
C ARG A 352 -6.76 24.65 -26.31
N LYS A 353 -6.70 25.91 -26.79
CA LYS A 353 -5.45 26.65 -26.93
C LYS A 353 -4.76 26.82 -25.58
N THR A 354 -5.48 27.34 -24.59
CA THR A 354 -4.98 27.55 -23.23
C THR A 354 -4.54 26.23 -22.57
N SER A 355 -5.30 25.14 -22.75
CA SER A 355 -4.91 23.82 -22.24
C SER A 355 -3.59 23.32 -22.84
N VAL A 356 -3.38 23.55 -24.14
CA VAL A 356 -2.13 23.17 -24.84
C VAL A 356 -0.95 24.00 -24.35
N GLU A 357 -1.16 25.28 -24.06
CA GLU A 357 -0.13 26.17 -23.52
C GLU A 357 0.23 25.79 -22.07
N LEU A 358 -0.78 25.57 -21.22
CA LEU A 358 -0.58 25.25 -19.80
C LEU A 358 -0.21 23.77 -19.53
N LYS A 359 -0.38 22.88 -20.51
CA LYS A 359 -0.18 21.43 -20.38
C LYS A 359 -1.05 20.77 -19.29
N ARG A 360 -2.23 21.33 -19.04
CA ARG A 360 -3.22 20.82 -18.07
C ARG A 360 -4.64 21.29 -18.43
N PRO A 361 -5.69 20.69 -17.85
CA PRO A 361 -7.02 21.27 -17.86
C PRO A 361 -7.04 22.66 -17.21
N LEU A 362 -8.04 23.46 -17.59
CA LEU A 362 -8.28 24.76 -16.99
C LEU A 362 -8.91 24.58 -15.60
N THR A 363 -8.53 25.48 -14.70
CA THR A 363 -9.26 25.71 -13.46
C THR A 363 -10.59 26.40 -13.77
N ASP A 364 -11.54 26.30 -12.84
CA ASP A 364 -12.86 26.93 -13.01
C ASP A 364 -12.76 28.45 -13.20
N MET A 365 -11.80 29.10 -12.52
CA MET A 365 -11.53 30.53 -12.70
C MET A 365 -10.97 30.87 -14.09
N GLU A 366 -10.07 30.04 -14.64
CA GLU A 366 -9.55 30.25 -15.99
C GLU A 366 -10.65 30.10 -17.05
N LEU A 367 -11.56 29.13 -16.87
CA LEU A 367 -12.73 28.98 -17.75
C LEU A 367 -13.65 30.21 -17.68
N LEU A 368 -13.95 30.68 -16.47
CA LEU A 368 -14.79 31.87 -16.26
C LEU A 368 -14.15 33.12 -16.86
N ASN A 369 -12.83 33.28 -16.73
CA ASN A 369 -12.11 34.40 -17.32
C ASN A 369 -12.21 34.37 -18.86
N LEU A 370 -12.01 33.22 -19.50
CA LEU A 370 -12.19 33.10 -20.95
C LEU A 370 -13.61 33.45 -21.40
N TYR A 371 -14.63 33.06 -20.62
CA TYR A 371 -16.02 33.45 -20.88
C TYR A 371 -16.21 34.96 -20.79
N TYR A 372 -15.78 35.61 -19.70
CA TYR A 372 -15.97 37.04 -19.51
C TYR A 372 -15.13 37.90 -20.47
N GLU A 373 -13.92 37.48 -20.82
CA GLU A 373 -13.11 38.14 -21.85
C GLU A 373 -13.84 38.15 -23.19
N TYR A 374 -14.48 37.04 -23.58
CA TYR A 374 -15.25 36.99 -24.81
C TYR A 374 -16.47 37.92 -24.76
N VAL A 375 -17.30 37.81 -23.71
CA VAL A 375 -18.52 38.62 -23.58
C VAL A 375 -18.22 40.12 -23.52
N ASN A 376 -17.14 40.53 -22.83
CA ASN A 376 -16.77 41.94 -22.74
C ASN A 376 -16.23 42.49 -24.07
N ASN A 377 -15.43 41.70 -24.80
CA ASN A 377 -14.93 42.10 -26.12
C ASN A 377 -16.05 42.20 -27.17
N ASP A 378 -17.06 41.33 -27.11
CA ASP A 378 -18.24 41.41 -27.98
C ASP A 378 -19.07 42.68 -27.72
N ILE A 379 -19.18 43.11 -26.45
CA ILE A 379 -19.87 44.37 -26.10
C ILE A 379 -19.11 45.58 -26.65
N GLU A 380 -17.77 45.59 -26.59
CA GLU A 380 -16.95 46.67 -27.15
C GLU A 380 -16.97 46.73 -28.69
N HIS A 381 -17.21 45.61 -29.38
CA HIS A 381 -17.32 45.57 -30.85
C HIS A 381 -18.75 45.82 -31.37
N ALA A 382 -19.76 45.77 -30.49
CA ALA A 382 -21.16 46.06 -30.82
C ALA A 382 -21.57 47.52 -30.60
N ILE A 383 -20.69 48.33 -29.98
CA ILE A 383 -20.81 49.79 -29.79
C ILE A 383 -19.99 50.49 -30.87
#